data_AF-A0A1G3QV94-F1
#
_entry.id   AF-A0A1G3QV94-F1
#
_cell.length_a   1.000
_cell.length_b   1.000
_cell.length_c   1.000
_cell.angle_alpha   90.00
_cell.angle_beta   90.00
_cell.angle_gamma   90.00
#
_symmetry.space_group_name_H-M   'P 1'
#
loop_
_entity.id
_entity.type
_entity.pdbx_description
1 polymer ?
#
loop_
_entity_poly.entity_id
_entity_poly.type
_entity_poly.pdbx_seq_one_letter_code
_entity_poly.pdbx_strand_id
1 'polypeptide(L)'
;MTKRKHYLIDKRYQLRTTFSIIGTVIIITTIILGVITASVVNNSIRLNENNLKIDNIYKIESSIFIFLSSLTGPVQDQSLKKAIQESMEKHDNNMNTLGHIISTNQDIITYNKILLITILIIIILEAAALYLILIRKTHRVSGPMYVISGFMRDIIEGKEPHFRPLRNGDEMQDFYELFRHMVFTIREREKKGS
;
A
#
# COMPACT_ATOMS: atom_id res chain seq x y z
N MET A 1 -17.38 30.28 22.73
CA MET A 1 -18.32 29.53 21.87
C MET A 1 -17.54 28.56 20.99
N THR A 2 -17.56 27.27 21.33
CA THR A 2 -16.89 26.21 20.57
C THR A 2 -17.61 26.02 19.22
N LYS A 3 -17.00 26.48 18.12
CA LYS A 3 -17.52 26.25 16.75
C LYS A 3 -17.62 24.75 16.50
N ARG A 4 -18.83 24.18 16.56
CA ARG A 4 -19.10 22.79 16.18
C ARG A 4 -18.82 22.63 14.68
N LYS A 5 -17.66 22.06 14.35
CA LYS A 5 -17.28 21.72 12.96
C LYS A 5 -17.95 20.37 12.60
N HIS A 6 -19.19 20.41 12.13
CA HIS A 6 -19.87 19.22 11.63
C HIS A 6 -19.36 18.91 10.22
N TYR A 7 -18.41 17.96 10.09
CA TYR A 7 -17.78 17.66 8.80
C TYR A 7 -18.69 16.86 7.83
N LEU A 8 -19.67 16.15 8.39
CA LEU A 8 -20.64 15.34 7.65
C LEU A 8 -21.95 16.12 7.54
N ILE A 9 -22.18 16.73 6.38
CA ILE A 9 -23.38 17.54 6.10
C ILE A 9 -24.35 16.72 5.23
N ASP A 10 -23.89 16.18 4.10
CA ASP A 10 -24.65 15.22 3.28
C ASP A 10 -24.00 13.84 3.34
N LYS A 11 -24.37 13.06 4.37
CA LYS A 11 -23.79 11.73 4.59
C LYS A 11 -24.03 10.79 3.40
N ARG A 12 -25.14 10.91 2.66
CA ARG A 12 -25.45 9.96 1.57
C ARG A 12 -24.56 10.19 0.36
N TYR A 13 -24.44 11.43 -0.10
CA TYR A 13 -23.57 11.75 -1.23
C TYR A 13 -22.09 11.57 -0.86
N GLN A 14 -21.68 12.05 0.32
CA GLN A 14 -20.28 11.99 0.74
C GLN A 14 -19.77 10.56 0.86
N LEU A 15 -20.54 9.71 1.53
CA LEU A 15 -20.13 8.32 1.74
C LEU A 15 -20.21 7.54 0.43
N ARG A 16 -21.22 7.74 -0.42
CA ARG A 16 -21.34 7.01 -1.70
C ARG A 16 -20.13 7.28 -2.61
N THR A 17 -19.75 8.55 -2.81
CA THR A 17 -18.63 8.90 -3.68
C THR A 17 -17.30 8.47 -3.06
N THR A 18 -17.12 8.71 -1.76
CA THR A 18 -15.90 8.34 -1.03
C THR A 18 -15.69 6.82 -1.03
N PHE A 19 -16.71 6.03 -0.69
CA PHE A 19 -16.61 4.56 -0.69
C PHE A 19 -16.46 3.98 -2.10
N SER A 20 -17.07 4.59 -3.12
CA SER A 20 -16.89 4.13 -4.50
C SER A 20 -15.44 4.29 -4.96
N ILE A 21 -14.83 5.46 -4.72
CA ILE A 21 -13.43 5.74 -5.10
C ILE A 21 -12.48 4.86 -4.29
N ILE A 22 -12.66 4.79 -2.96
CA ILE A 22 -11.85 3.93 -2.09
C ILE A 22 -11.97 2.48 -2.53
N GLY A 23 -13.18 1.99 -2.84
CA GLY A 23 -13.41 0.63 -3.31
C GLY A 23 -12.63 0.30 -4.57
N THR A 24 -12.65 1.18 -5.57
CA THR A 24 -11.88 0.99 -6.81
C THR A 24 -10.37 0.94 -6.55
N VAL A 25 -9.85 1.85 -5.72
CA VAL A 25 -8.42 1.87 -5.38
C VAL A 25 -8.03 0.61 -4.60
N ILE A 26 -8.85 0.16 -3.65
CA ILE A 26 -8.62 -1.08 -2.90
C ILE A 26 -8.57 -2.30 -3.83
N ILE A 27 -9.45 -2.37 -4.84
CA ILE A 27 -9.45 -3.50 -5.79
C ILE A 27 -8.14 -3.53 -6.58
N ILE A 28 -7.71 -2.39 -7.15
CA ILE A 28 -6.49 -2.31 -7.95
C ILE A 28 -5.26 -2.65 -7.10
N THR A 29 -5.16 -2.06 -5.91
CA THR A 29 -4.06 -2.33 -4.98
C THR A 29 -4.04 -3.81 -4.57
N THR A 30 -5.19 -4.40 -4.22
CA THR A 30 -5.29 -5.82 -3.86
C THR A 30 -4.81 -6.74 -4.98
N ILE A 31 -5.12 -6.44 -6.24
CA ILE A 31 -4.66 -7.24 -7.39
C ILE A 31 -3.14 -7.21 -7.50
N ILE A 32 -2.54 -6.02 -7.48
CA ILE A 32 -1.09 -5.84 -7.58
C ILE A 32 -0.39 -6.58 -6.43
N LEU A 33 -0.92 -6.44 -5.22
CA LEU A 33 -0.39 -7.06 -4.01
C LEU A 33 -0.53 -8.57 -4.00
N GLY A 34 -1.65 -9.10 -4.51
CA GLY A 34 -1.84 -10.54 -4.64
C GLY A 34 -0.74 -11.16 -5.48
N VAL A 35 -0.39 -10.51 -6.60
CA VAL A 35 0.70 -10.96 -7.48
C VAL A 35 2.05 -10.88 -6.77
N ILE A 36 2.37 -9.76 -6.13
CA ILE A 36 3.65 -9.58 -5.41
C ILE A 36 3.77 -10.61 -4.28
N THR A 37 2.73 -10.75 -3.46
CA THR A 37 2.73 -11.67 -2.32
C THR A 37 2.89 -13.11 -2.78
N ALA A 38 2.15 -13.54 -3.81
CA ALA A 38 2.27 -14.88 -4.37
C ALA A 38 3.69 -15.15 -4.88
N SER A 39 4.29 -14.19 -5.58
CA SER A 39 5.68 -14.29 -6.07
C SER A 39 6.67 -14.43 -4.92
N VAL A 40 6.61 -13.55 -3.93
CA VAL A 40 7.52 -13.52 -2.77
C VAL A 40 7.41 -14.81 -1.94
N VAL A 41 6.18 -15.27 -1.67
CA VAL A 41 5.94 -16.51 -0.90
C VAL A 41 6.45 -17.73 -1.65
N ASN A 42 6.10 -17.88 -2.94
CA ASN A 42 6.56 -19.01 -3.76
C ASN A 42 8.09 -19.04 -3.87
N ASN A 43 8.73 -17.89 -4.04
CA ASN A 43 10.19 -17.79 -4.09
C ASN A 43 10.82 -18.15 -2.74
N SER A 44 10.25 -17.68 -1.62
CA SER A 44 10.78 -17.94 -0.28
C SER A 44 10.67 -19.42 0.10
N ILE A 45 9.58 -20.10 -0.27
CA ILE A 45 9.43 -21.55 -0.07
C ILE A 45 10.49 -22.31 -0.86
N ARG A 46 10.67 -21.99 -2.14
CA ARG A 46 11.68 -22.62 -3.00
C ARG A 46 13.10 -22.41 -2.49
N LEU A 47 13.42 -21.21 -2.00
CA LEU A 47 14.73 -20.92 -1.39
C LEU A 47 14.95 -21.75 -0.13
N ASN A 48 13.93 -21.89 0.73
CA ASN A 48 14.04 -22.69 1.94
C ASN A 48 14.26 -24.18 1.62
N GLU A 49 13.52 -24.73 0.66
CA GLU A 49 13.72 -26.12 0.20
C GLU A 49 15.12 -26.33 -0.38
N ASN A 50 15.61 -25.39 -1.18
CA ASN A 50 16.95 -25.47 -1.76
C ASN A 50 18.02 -25.38 -0.67
N ASN A 51 17.86 -24.50 0.32
CA ASN A 51 18.78 -24.42 1.46
C ASN A 51 18.84 -25.73 2.25
N LEU A 52 17.71 -26.39 2.49
CA LEU A 52 17.67 -27.69 3.16
C LEU A 52 18.40 -28.77 2.34
N LYS A 53 18.25 -28.77 1.02
CA LYS A 53 18.97 -29.68 0.13
C LYS A 53 20.48 -29.41 0.15
N ILE A 54 20.89 -28.14 0.08
CA ILE A 54 22.30 -27.74 0.10
C ILE A 54 22.93 -28.08 1.46
N ASP A 55 22.23 -27.88 2.58
CA ASP A 55 22.71 -28.25 3.92
C ASP A 55 22.94 -29.77 4.05
N ASN A 56 22.04 -30.59 3.48
CA ASN A 56 22.24 -32.03 3.42
C ASN A 56 23.45 -32.42 2.55
N ILE A 57 23.62 -31.80 1.38
CA ILE A 57 24.78 -32.01 0.51
C ILE A 57 26.07 -31.60 1.24
N TYR A 58 26.08 -30.44 1.89
CA TYR A 58 27.19 -29.93 2.68
C TYR A 58 27.63 -30.95 3.74
N LYS A 59 26.67 -31.50 4.52
CA LYS A 59 26.95 -32.50 5.56
C LYS A 59 27.49 -33.82 4.98
N ILE A 60 26.90 -34.30 3.88
CA ILE A 60 27.31 -35.56 3.24
C ILE A 60 28.71 -35.43 2.63
N GLU A 61 28.96 -34.39 1.83
CA GLU A 61 30.25 -34.12 1.20
C GLU A 61 31.35 -33.97 2.24
N SER A 62 31.12 -33.20 3.30
CA SER A 62 32.09 -33.04 4.40
C SER A 62 32.39 -34.39 5.09
N SER A 63 31.36 -35.20 5.35
CA SER A 63 31.54 -36.52 5.98
C SER A 63 32.31 -37.50 5.10
N ILE A 64 31.99 -37.54 3.80
CA ILE A 64 32.72 -38.36 2.81
C ILE A 64 34.17 -37.94 2.75
N PHE A 65 34.42 -36.63 2.68
CA PHE A 65 35.78 -36.09 2.58
C PHE A 65 36.62 -36.40 3.83
N ILE A 66 36.06 -36.22 5.02
CA ILE A 66 36.71 -36.57 6.29
C ILE A 66 36.98 -38.08 6.37
N PHE A 67 36.02 -38.91 5.96
CA PHE A 67 36.21 -40.36 5.92
C PHE A 67 37.34 -40.77 4.95
N LEU A 68 37.31 -40.29 3.71
CA LEU A 68 38.33 -40.60 2.71
C LEU A 68 39.72 -40.11 3.13
N SER A 69 39.82 -38.91 3.69
CA SER A 69 41.10 -38.39 4.20
C SER A 69 41.62 -39.23 5.39
N SER A 70 40.73 -39.72 6.26
CA SER A 70 41.11 -40.61 7.37
C SER A 70 41.65 -41.97 6.90
N LEU A 71 41.22 -42.48 5.74
CA LEU A 71 41.71 -43.74 5.17
C LEU A 71 43.14 -43.64 4.61
N THR A 72 43.67 -42.42 4.39
CA THR A 72 44.94 -42.26 3.66
C THR A 72 46.21 -42.41 4.51
N GLY A 73 46.12 -42.48 5.85
CA GLY A 73 47.27 -42.77 6.73
C GLY A 73 48.49 -41.83 6.52
N PRO A 74 49.68 -42.16 7.09
CA PRO A 74 50.91 -41.45 6.77
C PRO A 74 51.37 -41.82 5.34
N VAL A 75 50.86 -41.08 4.36
CA VAL A 75 51.15 -41.23 2.93
C VAL A 75 52.65 -41.01 2.65
N GLN A 76 53.36 -42.05 2.19
CA GLN A 76 54.75 -41.94 1.72
C GLN A 76 54.88 -41.38 0.29
N ASP A 77 53.83 -41.51 -0.53
CA ASP A 77 53.82 -41.00 -1.90
C ASP A 77 53.55 -39.49 -1.95
N GLN A 78 54.58 -38.72 -2.29
CA GLN A 78 54.52 -37.26 -2.38
C GLN A 78 53.50 -36.75 -3.41
N SER A 79 53.22 -37.53 -4.46
CA SER A 79 52.23 -37.16 -5.49
C SER A 79 50.79 -37.27 -4.95
N LEU A 80 50.50 -38.35 -4.23
CA LEU A 80 49.21 -38.56 -3.57
C LEU A 80 48.97 -37.55 -2.45
N LYS A 81 50.01 -37.24 -1.66
CA LYS A 81 49.94 -36.20 -0.61
C LYS A 81 49.58 -34.83 -1.20
N LYS A 82 50.17 -34.47 -2.35
CA LYS A 82 49.87 -33.21 -3.05
C LYS A 82 48.43 -33.20 -3.60
N ALA A 83 47.98 -34.30 -4.21
CA ALA A 83 46.61 -34.41 -4.72
C ALA A 83 45.55 -34.31 -3.60
N ILE A 84 45.80 -34.92 -2.45
CA ILE A 84 44.94 -34.79 -1.26
C ILE A 84 44.91 -33.34 -0.79
N GLN A 85 46.05 -32.67 -0.68
CA GLN A 85 46.11 -31.26 -0.27
C GLN A 85 45.35 -30.34 -1.25
N GLU A 86 45.56 -30.48 -2.56
CA GLU A 86 44.81 -29.70 -3.56
C GLU A 86 43.30 -29.98 -3.49
N SER A 87 42.90 -31.22 -3.20
CA SER A 87 41.50 -31.60 -3.02
C SER A 87 40.92 -31.02 -1.72
N MET A 88 41.70 -30.98 -0.63
CA MET A 88 41.34 -30.31 0.63
C MET A 88 41.07 -28.83 0.41
N GLU A 89 41.97 -28.13 -0.29
CA GLU A 89 41.82 -26.71 -0.60
C GLU A 89 40.57 -26.45 -1.47
N LYS A 90 40.33 -27.27 -2.49
CA LYS A 90 39.13 -27.15 -3.33
C LYS A 90 37.84 -27.48 -2.55
N HIS A 91 37.88 -28.51 -1.71
CA HIS A 91 36.74 -28.89 -0.88
C HIS A 91 36.39 -27.77 0.11
N ASP A 92 37.37 -27.19 0.78
CA ASP A 92 37.17 -26.08 1.73
C ASP A 92 36.57 -24.85 1.03
N ASN A 93 37.11 -24.46 -0.14
CA ASN A 93 36.57 -23.37 -0.94
C ASN A 93 35.11 -23.62 -1.39
N ASN A 94 34.79 -24.84 -1.81
CA ASN A 94 33.43 -25.22 -2.19
C ASN A 94 32.49 -25.18 -0.98
N MET A 95 32.91 -25.71 0.18
CA MET A 95 32.11 -25.69 1.41
C MET A 95 31.86 -24.26 1.90
N ASN A 96 32.88 -23.39 1.85
CA ASN A 96 32.74 -21.97 2.15
C ASN A 96 31.74 -21.28 1.21
N THR A 97 31.78 -21.61 -0.10
CA THR A 97 30.83 -21.08 -1.09
C THR A 97 29.40 -21.54 -0.80
N LEU A 98 29.19 -22.82 -0.47
CA LEU A 98 27.87 -23.34 -0.10
C LEU A 98 27.34 -22.67 1.17
N GLY A 99 28.20 -22.48 2.17
CA GLY A 99 27.86 -21.74 3.39
C GLY A 99 27.39 -20.31 3.10
N HIS A 100 28.12 -19.60 2.23
CA HIS A 100 27.74 -18.25 1.80
C HIS A 100 26.41 -18.22 1.02
N ILE A 101 26.13 -19.22 0.18
CA ILE A 101 24.85 -19.32 -0.54
C ILE A 101 23.69 -19.53 0.44
N ILE A 102 23.86 -20.43 1.42
CA ILE A 102 22.84 -20.67 2.44
C ILE A 102 22.56 -19.40 3.24
N SER A 103 23.59 -18.69 3.71
CA SER A 103 23.42 -17.45 4.47
C SER A 103 22.75 -16.35 3.64
N THR A 104 23.19 -16.15 2.39
CA THR A 104 22.58 -15.18 1.47
C THR A 104 21.10 -15.48 1.25
N ASN A 105 20.74 -16.75 1.07
CA ASN A 105 19.35 -17.15 0.89
C ASN A 105 18.52 -16.91 2.16
N GLN A 106 19.09 -17.11 3.36
CA GLN A 106 18.41 -16.78 4.62
C GLN A 106 18.17 -15.27 4.75
N ASP A 107 19.11 -14.44 4.34
CA ASP A 107 18.96 -12.99 4.30
C ASP A 107 17.84 -12.58 3.33
N ILE A 108 17.82 -13.16 2.12
CA ILE A 108 16.75 -12.90 1.13
C ILE A 108 15.37 -13.26 1.71
N ILE A 109 15.23 -14.41 2.37
CA ILE A 109 13.98 -14.81 3.02
C ILE A 109 13.58 -13.81 4.10
N THR A 110 14.54 -13.28 4.86
CA THR A 110 14.29 -12.29 5.91
C THR A 110 13.87 -10.95 5.32
N TYR A 111 14.56 -10.45 4.30
CA TYR A 111 14.20 -9.23 3.59
C TYR A 111 12.82 -9.34 2.93
N ASN A 112 12.48 -10.49 2.34
CA ASN A 112 11.15 -10.75 1.79
C ASN A 112 10.05 -10.61 2.86
N LYS A 113 10.27 -11.13 4.08
CA LYS A 113 9.31 -10.97 5.18
C LYS A 113 9.17 -9.51 5.61
N ILE A 114 10.29 -8.79 5.74
CA ILE A 114 10.29 -7.37 6.09
C ILE A 114 9.53 -6.57 5.02
N LEU A 115 9.82 -6.83 3.74
CA LEU A 115 9.16 -6.19 2.61
C LEU A 115 7.64 -6.40 2.65
N LEU A 116 7.16 -7.62 2.94
CA LEU A 116 5.73 -7.89 3.08
C LEU A 116 5.09 -7.10 4.23
N ILE A 117 5.76 -7.02 5.38
CA ILE A 117 5.28 -6.23 6.54
C ILE A 117 5.27 -4.73 6.20
N THR A 118 6.32 -4.23 5.56
CA THR A 118 6.40 -2.82 5.14
C THR A 118 5.29 -2.46 4.17
N ILE A 119 5.04 -3.32 3.17
CA ILE A 119 3.93 -3.14 2.23
C ILE A 119 2.59 -3.08 2.97
N LEU A 120 2.35 -3.99 3.92
CA LEU A 120 1.13 -4.00 4.73
C LEU A 120 0.92 -2.67 5.47
N ILE A 121 1.98 -2.13 6.08
CA ILE A 121 1.93 -0.84 6.79
C ILE A 121 1.61 0.30 5.81
N ILE A 122 2.27 0.33 4.64
CA ILE A 122 2.03 1.35 3.63
C ILE A 122 0.57 1.36 3.17
N ILE A 123 -0.05 0.19 2.98
CA ILE A 123 -1.46 0.10 2.57
C ILE A 123 -2.39 0.68 3.61
N ILE A 124 -2.15 0.37 4.89
CA ILE A 124 -2.97 0.91 5.99
C ILE A 124 -2.84 2.45 6.02
N LEU A 125 -1.63 2.97 5.84
CA LEU A 125 -1.38 4.40 5.76
C LEU A 125 -2.03 5.05 4.54
N GLU A 126 -1.96 4.41 3.37
CA GLU A 126 -2.57 4.88 2.12
C GLU A 126 -4.09 4.95 2.28
N ALA A 127 -4.73 3.90 2.79
CA ALA A 127 -6.17 3.87 3.04
C ALA A 127 -6.60 4.99 4.01
N ALA A 128 -5.84 5.19 5.09
CA ALA A 128 -6.08 6.27 6.04
C ALA A 128 -5.91 7.67 5.40
N ALA A 129 -4.85 7.86 4.61
CA ALA A 129 -4.60 9.12 3.91
C ALA A 129 -5.69 9.42 2.88
N LEU A 130 -6.09 8.46 2.06
CA LEU A 130 -7.16 8.59 1.08
C LEU A 130 -8.49 8.93 1.75
N TYR A 131 -8.83 8.26 2.86
CA TYR A 131 -10.02 8.58 3.65
C TYR A 131 -10.03 10.04 4.12
N LEU A 132 -8.93 10.52 4.69
CA LEU A 132 -8.81 11.91 5.16
C LEU A 132 -8.91 12.92 4.00
N ILE A 133 -8.26 12.64 2.87
CA ILE A 133 -8.29 13.50 1.68
C ILE A 133 -9.71 13.57 1.12
N LEU A 134 -10.39 12.44 0.95
CA LEU A 134 -11.73 12.37 0.37
C LEU A 134 -12.77 13.05 1.26
N ILE A 135 -12.73 12.84 2.59
CA ILE A 135 -13.63 13.57 3.50
C ILE A 135 -13.39 15.08 3.39
N ARG A 136 -12.13 15.50 3.37
CA ARG A 136 -11.80 16.93 3.29
C ARG A 136 -12.27 17.54 1.98
N LYS A 137 -12.09 16.83 0.85
CA LYS A 137 -12.57 17.27 -0.46
C LYS A 137 -14.09 17.31 -0.52
N THR A 138 -14.75 16.25 -0.08
CA THR A 138 -16.21 16.18 -0.18
C THR A 138 -16.92 17.15 0.74
N HIS A 139 -16.33 17.52 1.87
CA HIS A 139 -16.82 18.62 2.71
C HIS A 139 -16.90 19.95 1.95
N ARG A 140 -15.93 20.27 1.09
CA ARG A 140 -15.90 21.52 0.31
C ARG A 140 -17.00 21.56 -0.76
N VAL A 141 -17.62 20.41 -1.06
CA VAL A 141 -18.73 20.28 -2.02
C VAL A 141 -20.08 20.21 -1.30
N SER A 142 -20.25 19.35 -0.28
CA SER A 142 -21.57 19.18 0.34
C SER A 142 -22.00 20.33 1.24
N GLY A 143 -21.02 21.07 1.81
CA GLY A 143 -21.30 22.27 2.59
C GLY A 143 -22.11 23.31 1.81
N PRO A 144 -21.59 23.82 0.67
CA PRO A 144 -22.34 24.77 -0.14
C PRO A 144 -23.62 24.16 -0.75
N MET A 145 -23.60 22.88 -1.13
CA MET A 145 -24.80 22.19 -1.65
C MET A 145 -25.96 22.19 -0.65
N TYR A 146 -25.68 21.91 0.62
CA TYR A 146 -26.69 21.96 1.68
C TYR A 146 -27.25 23.37 1.87
N VAL A 147 -26.38 24.39 1.83
CA VAL A 147 -26.79 25.79 1.96
C VAL A 147 -27.71 26.21 0.80
N ILE A 148 -27.34 25.90 -0.44
CA ILE A 148 -28.13 26.21 -1.63
C ILE A 148 -29.48 25.48 -1.58
N SER A 149 -29.48 24.20 -1.19
CA SER A 149 -30.70 23.41 -1.04
C SER A 149 -31.66 24.01 -0.01
N GLY A 150 -31.12 24.57 1.08
CA GLY A 150 -31.90 25.31 2.08
C GLY A 150 -32.57 26.55 1.48
N PHE A 151 -31.81 27.38 0.75
CA PHE A 151 -32.37 28.55 0.08
C PHE A 151 -33.42 28.20 -0.97
N MET A 152 -33.22 27.12 -1.73
CA MET A 152 -34.23 26.64 -2.67
C MET A 152 -35.52 26.24 -1.93
N ARG A 153 -35.41 25.59 -0.77
CA ARG A 153 -36.58 25.22 0.04
C ARG A 153 -37.32 26.44 0.58
N ASP A 154 -36.59 27.45 1.07
CA ASP A 154 -37.20 28.70 1.53
C ASP A 154 -38.00 29.37 0.41
N ILE A 155 -37.43 29.44 -0.81
CA ILE A 155 -38.11 30.01 -1.99
C ILE A 155 -39.36 29.19 -2.36
N ILE A 156 -39.27 27.86 -2.35
CA ILE A 156 -40.41 26.97 -2.64
C ILE A 156 -41.55 27.18 -1.63
N GLU A 157 -41.21 27.44 -0.37
CA GLU A 157 -42.18 27.73 0.70
C GLU A 157 -42.71 29.18 0.67
N GLY A 158 -42.30 29.99 -0.33
CA GLY A 158 -42.67 31.41 -0.44
C GLY A 158 -41.98 32.31 0.58
N LYS A 159 -40.96 31.80 1.30
CA LYS A 159 -40.16 32.56 2.26
C LYS A 159 -39.04 33.30 1.55
N GLU A 160 -38.64 34.42 2.13
CA GLU A 160 -37.49 35.18 1.64
C GLU A 160 -36.17 34.55 2.13
N PRO A 161 -35.31 34.03 1.24
CA PRO A 161 -34.06 33.41 1.63
C PRO A 161 -33.05 34.49 2.04
N HIS A 162 -32.46 34.32 3.23
CA HIS A 162 -31.37 35.18 3.68
C HIS A 162 -30.04 34.71 3.11
N PHE A 163 -29.67 35.22 1.93
CA PHE A 163 -28.40 34.90 1.30
C PHE A 163 -27.22 35.27 2.17
N ARG A 164 -26.41 34.27 2.53
CA ARG A 164 -25.10 34.44 3.18
C ARG A 164 -24.00 33.94 2.25
N PRO A 165 -22.84 34.63 2.17
CA PRO A 165 -21.76 34.18 1.32
C PRO A 165 -21.28 32.78 1.71
N LEU A 166 -20.92 31.99 0.71
CA LEU A 166 -20.24 30.71 0.94
C LEU A 166 -18.85 30.94 1.52
N ARG A 167 -18.30 29.92 2.20
CA ARG A 167 -16.95 30.01 2.76
C ARG A 167 -15.93 30.09 1.63
N ASN A 168 -14.85 30.85 1.87
CA ASN A 168 -13.73 30.93 0.95
C ASN A 168 -13.15 29.53 0.66
N GLY A 169 -13.06 29.21 -0.63
CA GLY A 169 -12.54 27.93 -1.12
C GLY A 169 -13.54 26.79 -1.11
N ASP A 170 -14.85 27.00 -0.95
CA ASP A 170 -15.79 25.95 -1.28
C ASP A 170 -15.88 25.77 -2.82
N GLU A 171 -16.11 24.56 -3.31
CA GLU A 171 -15.97 24.23 -4.76
C GLU A 171 -17.18 24.72 -5.60
N MET A 172 -18.27 25.18 -4.97
CA MET A 172 -19.52 25.59 -5.64
C MET A 172 -19.78 27.10 -5.60
N GLN A 173 -18.74 27.91 -5.49
CA GLN A 173 -18.87 29.37 -5.44
C GLN A 173 -19.50 29.92 -6.72
N ASP A 174 -19.03 29.52 -7.90
CA ASP A 174 -19.57 30.02 -9.18
C ASP A 174 -21.04 29.65 -9.37
N PHE A 175 -21.40 28.40 -9.01
CA PHE A 175 -22.79 27.94 -9.05
C PHE A 175 -23.67 28.71 -8.06
N TYR A 176 -23.15 29.02 -6.87
CA TYR A 176 -23.85 29.84 -5.89
C TYR A 176 -24.11 31.25 -6.40
N GLU A 177 -23.12 31.89 -7.02
CA GLU A 177 -23.29 33.21 -7.61
C GLU A 177 -24.35 33.20 -8.71
N LEU A 178 -24.30 32.21 -9.61
CA LEU A 178 -25.31 32.04 -10.65
C LEU A 178 -26.72 31.85 -10.06
N PHE A 179 -26.83 31.03 -9.00
CA PHE A 179 -28.09 30.84 -8.27
C PHE A 179 -28.62 32.15 -7.68
N ARG A 180 -27.76 32.96 -7.05
CA ARG A 180 -28.15 34.29 -6.53
C ARG A 180 -28.67 35.20 -7.63
N HIS A 181 -27.95 35.27 -8.76
CA HIS A 181 -28.35 36.09 -9.90
C HIS A 181 -29.70 35.66 -10.47
N MET A 182 -29.97 34.36 -10.57
CA MET A 182 -31.25 33.81 -11.01
C MET A 182 -32.40 34.26 -10.10
N VAL A 183 -32.26 34.07 -8.78
CA VAL A 183 -33.30 34.44 -7.80
C VAL A 183 -33.55 35.94 -7.81
N PHE A 184 -32.49 36.76 -7.90
CA PHE A 184 -32.62 38.20 -8.04
C PHE A 184 -33.39 38.59 -9.31
N THR A 185 -33.07 37.98 -10.45
CA THR A 185 -33.73 38.27 -11.73
C THR A 185 -35.21 37.90 -11.72
N ILE A 186 -35.58 36.76 -11.12
CA ILE A 186 -36.99 36.33 -11.00
C ILE A 186 -37.78 37.35 -10.17
N ARG A 187 -37.23 37.75 -9.02
CA ARG A 187 -37.87 38.73 -8.13
C ARG A 187 -38.06 40.10 -8.75
N GLU A 188 -37.05 40.58 -9.49
CA GLU A 188 -37.15 41.84 -10.21
C GLU A 188 -38.24 41.81 -11.30
N ARG A 189 -38.50 40.65 -11.91
CA ARG A 189 -39.60 40.47 -12.85
C ARG A 189 -40.96 40.48 -12.15
N GLU A 190 -41.10 39.79 -11.01
CA GLU A 190 -42.33 39.79 -10.22
C GLU A 190 -42.71 41.19 -9.74
N LYS A 191 -41.72 41.99 -9.27
CA LYS A 191 -41.94 43.38 -8.86
C LYS A 191 -42.36 44.32 -10.00
N LYS A 192 -41.96 44.04 -11.24
CA LYS A 192 -42.30 44.85 -12.42
C LYS A 192 -43.61 44.42 -13.08
N GLY A 193 -44.08 43.21 -12.81
CA GLY A 193 -45.33 42.65 -13.34
C GLY A 193 -46.53 42.74 -12.37
N SER A 194 -46.32 43.26 -11.16
CA SER A 194 -47.36 43.60 -10.18
C SER A 194 -47.55 45.11 -10.08
#